data_AF-A0A961IZZ6-F1
#
_entry.id   AF-A0A961IZZ6-F1
#
_cell.length_a   1.000
_cell.length_b   1.000
_cell.length_c   1.000
_cell.angle_alpha   90.00
_cell.angle_beta   90.00
_cell.angle_gamma   90.00
#
_symmetry.space_group_name_H-M   'P 1'
#
loop_
_entity.id
_entity.type
_entity.pdbx_description
1 polymer ?
#
loop_
_entity_poly.entity_id
_entity_poly.type
_entity_poly.pdbx_seq_one_letter_code
_entity_poly.pdbx_strand_id
1 'polypeptide(L)'
;NLEAAAEEGTVDEIQAFVSLEAIAASLESFALLFPADTNLIGTGTEIEGVSTTAAATIWDDFPAFRARLAENAALARDIDTAAPAAGLVALRENCTACHDAYVFYDPFAAMGLSGN
;
A
#
# COMPACT_ATOMS: atom_id res chain seq x y z
N ASN A 1 32.39 -18.08 13.73
CA ASN A 1 31.31 -18.84 14.36
C ASN A 1 30.24 -19.03 13.28
N LEU A 2 30.24 -20.17 12.60
CA LEU A 2 29.40 -20.40 11.41
C LEU A 2 27.93 -20.62 11.78
N GLU A 3 27.67 -21.09 13.00
CA GLU A 3 26.32 -21.31 13.54
C GLU A 3 25.61 -19.98 13.81
N ALA A 4 26.31 -18.98 14.37
CA ALA A 4 25.75 -17.65 14.61
C ALA A 4 25.44 -16.88 13.31
N ALA A 5 26.23 -17.06 12.25
CA ALA A 5 25.98 -16.42 10.95
C ALA A 5 24.82 -17.10 10.18
N ALA A 6 24.59 -18.39 10.41
CA ALA A 6 23.43 -19.10 9.87
C ALA A 6 22.13 -18.71 10.61
N GLU A 7 22.21 -18.44 11.92
CA GLU A 7 21.07 -17.93 12.71
C GLU A 7 20.73 -16.47 12.36
N GLU A 8 21.72 -15.60 12.14
CA GLU A 8 21.48 -14.21 11.73
C GLU A 8 20.87 -14.12 10.31
N GLY A 9 21.41 -14.88 9.35
CA GLY A 9 20.90 -14.91 7.98
C GLY A 9 19.47 -15.47 7.89
N THR A 10 19.12 -16.43 8.74
CA THR A 10 17.76 -17.00 8.77
C THR A 10 16.74 -16.08 9.45
N VAL A 11 17.13 -15.29 10.46
CA VAL A 11 16.21 -14.33 11.11
C VAL A 11 15.85 -13.17 10.18
N ASP A 12 16.80 -12.61 9.44
CA ASP A 12 16.54 -11.54 8.47
C ASP A 12 15.69 -12.03 7.29
N GLU A 13 15.93 -13.25 6.79
CA GLU A 13 15.12 -13.88 5.75
C GLU A 13 13.70 -14.22 6.23
N ILE A 14 13.54 -14.70 7.47
CA ILE A 14 12.23 -14.95 8.08
C ILE A 14 11.47 -13.63 8.30
N GLN A 15 12.13 -12.57 8.76
CA GLN A 15 11.48 -11.25 8.93
C GLN A 15 11.06 -10.65 7.58
N ALA A 16 11.89 -10.78 6.55
CA ALA A 16 11.54 -10.35 5.19
C ALA A 16 10.35 -11.15 4.65
N PHE A 17 10.33 -12.48 4.82
CA PHE A 17 9.21 -13.33 4.40
C PHE A 17 7.91 -12.98 5.13
N VAL A 18 7.96 -12.87 6.47
CA VAL A 18 6.81 -12.47 7.30
C VAL A 18 6.29 -11.09 6.89
N SER A 19 7.17 -10.17 6.47
CA SER A 19 6.78 -8.85 6.00
C SER A 19 6.06 -8.89 4.64
N LEU A 20 6.45 -9.78 3.73
CA LEU A 20 5.84 -9.91 2.40
C LEU A 20 4.45 -10.56 2.45
N GLU A 21 4.28 -11.61 3.25
CA GLU A 21 2.96 -12.20 3.50
C GLU A 21 2.01 -11.20 4.17
N ALA A 22 2.51 -10.42 5.15
CA ALA A 22 1.73 -9.38 5.80
C ALA A 22 1.32 -8.26 4.83
N ILE A 23 2.20 -7.86 3.91
CA ILE A 23 1.88 -6.90 2.84
C ILE A 23 0.77 -7.47 1.96
N ALA A 24 0.92 -8.70 1.46
CA ALA A 24 -0.08 -9.32 0.59
C ALA A 24 -1.45 -9.42 1.26
N ALA A 25 -1.51 -9.91 2.51
CA ALA A 25 -2.75 -10.02 3.26
C ALA A 25 -3.41 -8.66 3.54
N SER A 26 -2.60 -7.64 3.81
CA SER A 26 -3.09 -6.27 3.99
C SER A 26 -3.75 -5.75 2.72
N LEU A 27 -3.08 -5.90 1.56
CA LEU A 27 -3.56 -5.43 0.27
C LEU A 27 -4.90 -6.06 -0.15
N GLU A 28 -5.09 -7.34 0.15
CA GLU A 28 -6.37 -8.02 -0.13
C GLU A 28 -7.55 -7.48 0.68
N SER A 29 -7.26 -6.98 1.88
CA SER A 29 -8.27 -6.42 2.77
C SER A 29 -8.54 -4.94 2.51
N PHE A 30 -7.60 -4.23 1.87
CA PHE A 30 -7.65 -2.77 1.71
C PHE A 30 -8.91 -2.28 1.01
N ALA A 31 -9.39 -2.99 -0.02
CA ALA A 31 -10.60 -2.62 -0.75
C ALA A 31 -11.85 -2.52 0.15
N LEU A 32 -11.88 -3.24 1.28
CA LEU A 32 -13.00 -3.20 2.24
C LEU A 32 -13.06 -1.87 3.02
N LEU A 33 -11.97 -1.09 3.02
CA LEU A 33 -11.86 0.19 3.71
C LEU A 33 -12.35 1.38 2.86
N PHE A 34 -12.81 1.13 1.64
CA PHE A 34 -13.29 2.15 0.70
C PHE A 34 -14.79 2.01 0.35
N PRO A 35 -15.70 1.98 1.35
CA PRO A 35 -17.12 2.16 1.05
C PRO A 35 -17.39 3.57 0.49
N ALA A 36 -18.55 3.79 -0.13
CA ALA A 36 -18.83 5.04 -0.83
C ALA A 36 -18.82 6.29 0.08
N ASP A 37 -19.14 6.13 1.36
CA ASP A 37 -19.17 7.17 2.37
C ASP A 37 -17.77 7.61 2.86
N THR A 38 -16.71 6.85 2.55
CA THR A 38 -15.32 7.25 2.88
C THR A 38 -14.66 8.12 1.81
N ASN A 39 -15.39 8.53 0.76
CA ASN A 39 -14.92 9.47 -0.26
C ASN A 39 -14.86 10.92 0.26
N LEU A 40 -14.06 11.18 1.30
CA LEU A 40 -14.07 12.46 2.03
C LEU A 40 -13.65 13.68 1.18
N ILE A 41 -12.97 13.47 0.05
CA ILE A 41 -12.55 14.55 -0.87
C ILE A 41 -13.55 14.75 -2.01
N GLY A 42 -14.25 13.71 -2.46
CA GLY A 42 -15.16 13.79 -3.61
C GLY A 42 -16.61 14.09 -3.24
N THR A 43 -17.24 13.19 -2.47
CA THR A 43 -18.70 13.19 -2.25
C THR A 43 -19.13 12.83 -0.83
N GLY A 44 -18.18 12.42 0.02
CA GLY A 44 -18.39 12.02 1.39
C GLY A 44 -18.59 13.22 2.31
N THR A 45 -19.26 13.00 3.44
CA THR A 45 -19.38 14.01 4.48
C THR A 45 -18.01 14.19 5.14
N GLU A 46 -17.54 15.43 5.22
CA GLU A 46 -16.34 15.73 6.00
C GLU A 46 -16.54 15.31 7.46
N ILE A 47 -15.57 14.58 8.01
CA ILE A 47 -15.60 14.12 9.40
C ILE A 47 -14.56 14.92 10.17
N GLU A 48 -15.01 15.68 11.17
CA GLU A 48 -14.13 16.52 11.99
C GLU A 48 -12.97 15.71 12.59
N GLY A 49 -11.75 16.21 12.43
CA GLY A 49 -10.53 15.56 12.92
C GLY A 49 -10.04 14.36 12.10
N VAL A 50 -10.71 14.03 10.99
CA VAL A 50 -10.27 12.97 10.07
C VAL A 50 -9.67 13.61 8.83
N SER A 51 -8.48 13.15 8.46
CA SER A 51 -7.83 13.50 7.19
C SER A 51 -7.62 12.25 6.34
N THR A 52 -7.58 12.44 5.03
CA THR A 52 -7.29 11.36 4.09
C THR A 52 -6.44 11.88 2.94
N THR A 53 -5.57 11.03 2.44
CA THR A 53 -4.85 11.24 1.17
C THR A 53 -5.42 10.36 0.06
N ALA A 54 -6.51 9.64 0.30
CA ALA A 54 -7.21 8.87 -0.72
C ALA A 54 -7.86 9.79 -1.75
N ALA A 55 -7.40 9.74 -3.00
CA ALA A 55 -7.96 10.54 -4.08
C ALA A 55 -9.39 10.08 -4.41
N ALA A 56 -10.27 11.02 -4.74
CA ALA A 56 -11.67 10.73 -5.13
C ALA A 56 -11.76 9.78 -6.34
N THR A 57 -10.73 9.74 -7.19
CA THR A 57 -10.62 8.83 -8.33
C THR A 57 -10.65 7.35 -7.97
N ILE A 58 -10.32 6.99 -6.72
CA ILE A 58 -10.47 5.60 -6.24
C ILE A 58 -11.91 5.11 -6.40
N TRP A 59 -12.89 5.97 -6.13
CA TRP A 59 -14.31 5.59 -6.23
C TRP A 59 -14.81 5.60 -7.68
N ASP A 60 -14.28 6.50 -8.52
CA ASP A 60 -14.61 6.56 -9.95
C ASP A 60 -14.07 5.35 -10.73
N ASP A 61 -12.88 4.86 -10.36
CA ASP A 61 -12.21 3.72 -10.99
C ASP A 61 -11.95 2.56 -10.01
N PHE A 62 -12.94 2.30 -9.15
CA PHE A 62 -12.81 1.30 -8.09
C PHE A 62 -12.45 -0.11 -8.59
N PRO A 63 -12.97 -0.60 -9.73
CA PRO A 63 -12.53 -1.88 -10.30
C PRO A 63 -11.04 -1.92 -10.63
N ALA A 64 -10.46 -0.86 -11.23
CA ALA A 64 -9.05 -0.84 -11.54
C ALA A 64 -8.19 -0.67 -10.29
N PHE A 65 -8.63 0.13 -9.31
CA PHE A 65 -7.98 0.22 -8.00
C PHE A 65 -7.89 -1.16 -7.33
N ARG A 66 -8.99 -1.92 -7.31
CA ARG A 66 -9.01 -3.29 -6.77
C ARG A 66 -8.09 -4.24 -7.54
N ALA A 67 -8.04 -4.14 -8.86
CA ALA A 67 -7.15 -4.94 -9.67
C ALA A 67 -5.68 -4.68 -9.32
N ARG A 68 -5.28 -3.42 -9.11
CA ARG A 68 -3.92 -3.05 -8.69
C ARG A 68 -3.58 -3.56 -7.30
N LEU A 69 -4.51 -3.50 -6.34
CA LEU A 69 -4.29 -4.11 -5.02
C LEU A 69 -4.03 -5.61 -5.11
N ALA A 70 -4.80 -6.32 -5.95
CA ALA A 70 -4.61 -7.75 -6.17
C ALA A 70 -3.29 -8.06 -6.88
N GLU A 71 -2.88 -7.25 -7.86
CA GLU A 71 -1.59 -7.37 -8.54
C GLU A 71 -0.42 -7.17 -7.56
N ASN A 72 -0.47 -6.14 -6.72
CA ASN A 72 0.56 -5.90 -5.71
C ASN A 72 0.62 -7.03 -4.66
N ALA A 73 -0.52 -7.59 -4.27
CA ALA A 73 -0.58 -8.72 -3.37
C ALA A 73 0.05 -9.99 -3.99
N ALA A 74 -0.19 -10.23 -5.28
CA ALA A 74 0.45 -11.32 -6.01
C ALA A 74 1.97 -11.11 -6.12
N LEU A 75 2.42 -9.92 -6.50
CA LEU A 75 3.84 -9.59 -6.54
C LEU A 75 4.53 -9.79 -5.19
N ALA A 76 3.88 -9.39 -4.09
CA ALA A 76 4.42 -9.59 -2.75
C ALA A 76 4.60 -11.08 -2.41
N ARG A 77 3.65 -11.95 -2.82
CA ARG A 77 3.72 -13.40 -2.62
C ARG A 77 4.78 -14.09 -3.48
N ASP A 78 4.93 -13.61 -4.71
CA ASP A 78 5.77 -14.25 -5.71
C ASP A 78 7.26 -13.83 -5.61
N ILE A 79 7.60 -12.91 -4.69
CA ILE A 79 9.00 -12.56 -4.41
C ILE A 79 9.74 -13.77 -3.84
N ASP A 80 10.75 -14.22 -4.58
CA ASP A 80 11.73 -15.19 -4.10
C ASP A 80 12.59 -14.56 -3.00
N THR A 81 12.43 -15.03 -1.76
CA THR A 81 13.18 -14.49 -0.61
C THR A 81 14.66 -14.82 -0.65
N ALA A 82 15.09 -15.85 -1.40
CA ALA A 82 16.50 -16.15 -1.61
C ALA A 82 17.15 -15.20 -2.65
N ALA A 83 16.34 -14.51 -3.46
CA ALA A 83 16.81 -13.56 -4.48
C ALA A 83 15.80 -12.41 -4.71
N PRO A 84 15.52 -11.57 -3.69
CA PRO A 84 14.32 -10.72 -3.67
C PRO A 84 14.43 -9.45 -4.52
N ALA A 85 15.63 -9.09 -4.97
CA ALA A 85 15.91 -7.76 -5.53
C ALA A 85 15.00 -7.38 -6.71
N ALA A 86 14.82 -8.28 -7.69
CA ALA A 86 14.00 -7.99 -8.87
C ALA A 86 12.51 -7.88 -8.50
N GLY A 87 12.01 -8.77 -7.65
CA GLY A 87 10.62 -8.74 -7.22
C GLY A 87 10.29 -7.53 -6.33
N LEU A 88 11.23 -7.11 -5.47
CA LEU A 88 11.08 -5.87 -4.68
C LEU A 88 11.06 -4.62 -5.56
N VAL A 89 11.85 -4.57 -6.63
CA VAL A 89 11.79 -3.48 -7.61
C VAL A 89 10.43 -3.45 -8.29
N ALA A 90 9.95 -4.59 -8.79
CA ALA A 90 8.63 -4.69 -9.43
C ALA A 90 7.50 -4.27 -8.48
N LEU A 91 7.50 -4.78 -7.24
CA LEU A 91 6.52 -4.42 -6.22
C LEU A 91 6.55 -2.92 -5.91
N ARG A 92 7.76 -2.33 -5.79
CA ARG A 92 7.92 -0.89 -5.57
C ARG A 92 7.35 -0.07 -6.72
N GLU A 93 7.67 -0.40 -7.97
CA GLU A 93 7.17 0.30 -9.16
C GLU A 93 5.65 0.29 -9.19
N ASN A 94 5.04 -0.84 -8.84
CA ASN A 94 3.59 -1.00 -8.84
C ASN A 94 2.91 -0.26 -7.66
N CYS A 95 3.54 -0.22 -6.48
CA CYS A 95 3.13 0.66 -5.39
C CYS A 95 3.21 2.15 -5.79
N THR A 96 4.28 2.58 -6.46
CA THR A 96 4.43 3.95 -6.97
C THR A 96 3.34 4.29 -7.98
N ALA A 97 3.08 3.42 -8.96
CA ALA A 97 2.02 3.64 -9.95
C ALA A 97 0.62 3.74 -9.32
N CYS A 98 0.35 2.96 -8.27
CA CYS A 98 -0.89 3.07 -7.50
C CYS A 98 -0.97 4.41 -6.76
N HIS A 99 0.10 4.82 -6.08
CA HIS A 99 0.14 6.09 -5.35
C HIS A 99 0.01 7.30 -6.29
N ASP A 100 0.67 7.30 -7.45
CA ASP A 100 0.57 8.38 -8.44
C ASP A 100 -0.87 8.56 -8.98
N ALA A 101 -1.64 7.48 -9.04
CA ALA A 101 -3.02 7.49 -9.54
C ALA A 101 -4.06 7.81 -8.46
N TYR A 102 -3.81 7.39 -7.22
CA TYR A 102 -4.85 7.26 -6.19
C TYR A 102 -4.51 7.91 -4.84
N VAL A 103 -3.30 8.44 -4.67
CA VAL A 103 -2.93 9.21 -3.48
C VAL A 103 -2.85 10.68 -3.85
N PHE A 104 -3.76 11.47 -3.27
CA PHE A 104 -3.71 12.92 -3.33
C PHE A 104 -2.71 13.46 -2.32
N TYR A 105 -1.80 14.31 -2.81
CA TYR A 105 -0.88 15.06 -1.97
C TYR A 105 -1.33 16.51 -1.88
N ASP A 106 -1.82 16.93 -0.71
CA ASP A 106 -2.01 18.34 -0.38
C ASP A 106 -0.78 18.87 0.37
N PRO A 107 0.10 19.66 -0.28
CA PRO A 107 1.26 20.26 0.39
C PRO A 107 0.86 21.25 1.49
N PHE A 108 -0.39 21.72 1.53
CA PHE A 108 -0.89 22.73 2.47
C PHE A 108 -1.68 22.14 3.65
N ALA A 109 -2.10 20.88 3.57
CA ALA A 109 -2.80 20.19 4.66
C ALA A 109 -1.94 20.14 5.95
N ALA A 110 -0.64 19.88 5.82
CA ALA A 110 0.29 19.87 6.96
C ALA A 110 0.53 21.26 7.60
N MET A 111 0.18 22.34 6.88
CA MET A 111 0.33 23.72 7.34
C MET A 111 -0.97 24.30 7.91
N GLY A 112 -2.07 23.53 7.95
CA GLY A 112 -3.37 24.01 8.40
C GLY A 112 -3.98 25.07 7.47
N LEU A 113 -3.58 25.08 6.19
CA LEU A 113 -4.00 26.06 5.19
C LEU A 113 -4.91 25.48 4.11
N SER A 114 -5.32 24.21 4.24
CA SER A 114 -6.33 23.60 3.36
C SER A 114 -7.66 24.34 3.57
N GLY A 115 -8.05 25.18 2.61
CA GLY A 115 -9.22 26.03 2.70
C GLY A 115 -10.51 25.33 2.28
N ASN A 116 -11.53 25.52 3.12
CA ASN A 116 -12.99 25.42 2.94
C ASN A 116 -13.56 24.64 1.75
#